data_AF-A0A6G7J073-F1
#
_entry.id   AF-A0A6G7J073-F1
#
_cell.length_a   1.000
_cell.length_b   1.000
_cell.length_c   1.000
_cell.angle_alpha   90.00
_cell.angle_beta   90.00
_cell.angle_gamma   90.00
#
_symmetry.space_group_name_H-M   'P 1'
#
loop_
_entity.id
_entity.type
_entity.pdbx_description
1 polymer ?
#
loop_
_entity_poly.entity_id
_entity_poly.type
_entity_poly.pdbx_seq_one_letter_code
_entity_poly.pdbx_strand_id
1 'polypeptide(L)'
;MKITKQIIGLLLALSTFTMTAQELSVDNSSSVNIERLPEYVVITSENTKLLGGMNINIASKKSNYENVLKDLEDLLQKNKNLAIRNQTDLLNAMSKLGFDYLDAYNASAGTVGAAAGEDVQAFGSNAKYRINMVFRKKMEFRD
;
A
#
# COMPACT_ATOMS: atom_id res chain seq x y z
N MET A 1 -51.12 30.23 -26.49
CA MET A 1 -50.71 29.95 -25.09
C MET A 1 -50.60 28.45 -24.85
N LYS A 2 -49.51 27.79 -25.29
CA LYS A 2 -49.28 26.34 -25.06
C LYS A 2 -47.86 25.99 -24.59
N ILE A 3 -46.93 26.95 -24.62
CA ILE A 3 -45.50 26.72 -24.35
C ILE A 3 -45.18 26.69 -22.84
N THR A 4 -46.00 27.35 -22.01
CA THR A 4 -45.78 27.44 -20.55
C THR A 4 -45.94 26.13 -19.80
N LYS A 5 -46.76 25.19 -20.29
CA LYS A 5 -46.97 23.90 -19.60
C LYS A 5 -45.82 22.90 -19.81
N GLN A 6 -45.10 22.98 -20.94
CA GLN A 6 -43.99 22.06 -21.23
C GLN A 6 -42.71 22.43 -20.46
N ILE A 7 -42.48 23.73 -20.23
CA ILE A 7 -41.31 24.22 -19.47
C ILE A 7 -41.41 23.84 -17.98
N ILE A 8 -42.63 23.87 -17.41
CA ILE A 8 -42.87 23.48 -16.01
C ILE A 8 -42.65 21.96 -15.82
N GLY A 9 -43.07 21.14 -16.78
CA GLY A 9 -42.83 19.69 -16.74
C GLY A 9 -41.34 19.33 -16.83
N LEU A 10 -40.55 20.08 -17.60
CA LEU A 10 -39.11 19.86 -17.72
C LEU A 10 -38.35 20.25 -16.45
N LEU A 11 -38.76 21.33 -15.75
CA LEU A 11 -38.15 21.75 -14.49
C LEU A 11 -38.40 20.76 -13.33
N LEU A 12 -39.54 20.06 -13.33
CA LEU A 12 -39.86 19.04 -12.31
C LEU A 12 -39.09 17.72 -12.48
N ALA A 13 -38.57 17.44 -13.68
CA ALA A 13 -37.77 16.23 -13.94
C ALA A 13 -36.29 16.39 -13.55
N LEU A 14 -35.82 17.61 -13.27
CA LEU A 14 -34.42 17.91 -12.94
C LEU A 14 -34.09 17.82 -11.44
N SER A 15 -35.08 17.58 -10.56
CA SER A 15 -34.89 17.61 -9.11
C SER A 15 -34.59 16.25 -8.44
N THR A 16 -34.45 15.16 -9.19
CA THR A 16 -34.26 13.81 -8.60
C THR A 16 -32.82 13.31 -8.56
N PHE A 17 -31.82 14.15 -8.87
CA PHE A 17 -30.41 13.78 -8.71
C PHE A 17 -29.85 14.25 -7.36
N THR A 18 -30.49 13.86 -6.26
CA THR A 18 -29.76 13.78 -4.99
C THR A 18 -28.88 12.54 -5.08
N MET A 19 -27.68 12.72 -5.66
CA MET A 19 -26.60 11.76 -5.53
C MET A 19 -26.41 11.53 -4.04
N THR A 20 -26.78 10.34 -3.57
CA THR A 20 -26.28 9.83 -2.31
C THR A 20 -24.77 9.69 -2.51
N ALA A 21 -24.01 10.61 -1.91
CA ALA A 21 -22.61 10.34 -1.64
C ALA A 21 -22.62 9.09 -0.76
N GLN A 22 -22.40 7.92 -1.37
CA GLN A 22 -22.14 6.71 -0.62
C GLN A 22 -20.86 6.99 0.17
N GLU A 23 -21.01 7.24 1.47
CA GLU A 23 -19.88 7.17 2.38
C GLU A 23 -19.29 5.78 2.25
N LEU A 24 -18.02 5.75 1.85
CA LEU A 24 -17.23 4.54 1.78
C LEU A 24 -17.07 4.02 3.21
N SER A 25 -17.99 3.18 3.66
CA SER A 25 -17.87 2.45 4.91
C SER A 25 -16.73 1.46 4.77
N VAL A 26 -15.55 1.85 5.26
CA VAL A 26 -14.41 0.94 5.41
C VAL A 26 -14.75 0.01 6.57
N ASP A 27 -15.20 -1.19 6.22
CA ASP A 27 -15.43 -2.29 7.17
C ASP A 27 -14.06 -2.72 7.75
N ASN A 28 -13.73 -2.15 8.91
CA ASN A 28 -12.46 -2.34 9.61
C ASN A 28 -12.49 -3.64 10.42
N SER A 29 -11.78 -4.69 9.99
CA SER A 29 -11.54 -5.85 10.87
C SER A 29 -10.16 -6.49 10.78
N SER A 30 -9.24 -5.99 9.95
CA SER A 30 -7.81 -6.29 10.10
C SER A 30 -7.11 -5.09 10.74
N SER A 31 -7.49 -4.76 11.98
CA SER A 31 -6.84 -3.67 12.72
C SER A 31 -5.52 -4.17 13.30
N VAL A 32 -4.40 -3.75 12.73
CA VAL A 32 -3.11 -3.87 13.40
C VAL A 32 -3.04 -2.76 14.43
N ASN A 33 -2.85 -3.09 15.71
CA ASN A 33 -2.71 -2.08 16.76
C ASN A 33 -1.30 -1.44 16.68
N ILE A 34 -1.25 -0.14 16.37
CA ILE A 34 -0.02 0.66 16.25
C ILE A 34 0.83 0.65 17.52
N GLU A 35 0.22 0.61 18.70
CA GLU A 35 0.93 0.59 19.99
C GLU A 35 1.80 -0.67 20.11
N ARG A 36 1.35 -1.79 19.55
CA ARG A 36 2.04 -3.08 19.60
C ARG A 36 3.15 -3.23 18.56
N LEU A 37 3.19 -2.36 17.54
CA LEU A 37 4.24 -2.37 16.53
C LEU A 37 5.55 -1.78 17.06
N PRO A 38 6.72 -2.09 16.47
CA PRO A 38 7.97 -1.43 16.82
C PRO A 38 7.97 0.05 16.39
N GLU A 39 8.85 0.86 17.00
CA GLU A 39 9.01 2.26 16.60
C GLU A 39 9.42 2.39 15.11
N TYR A 40 10.25 1.47 14.62
CA TYR A 40 10.72 1.45 13.25
C TYR A 40 10.28 0.16 12.54
N VAL A 41 9.83 0.30 11.29
CA VAL A 41 9.49 -0.81 10.39
C VAL A 41 10.21 -0.59 9.08
N VAL A 42 10.87 -1.64 8.58
CA VAL A 42 11.45 -1.66 7.24
C VAL A 42 10.60 -2.56 6.36
N ILE A 43 10.12 -2.02 5.25
CA ILE A 43 9.26 -2.72 4.30
C ILE A 43 9.98 -2.83 2.97
N THR A 44 10.21 -4.05 2.50
CA THR A 44 10.68 -4.31 1.14
C THR A 44 9.49 -4.30 0.18
N SER A 45 9.55 -3.45 -0.83
CA SER A 45 8.57 -3.38 -1.93
C SER A 45 9.21 -3.85 -3.24
N GLU A 46 8.50 -4.68 -4.00
CA GLU A 46 8.89 -5.13 -5.35
C GLU A 46 7.69 -4.93 -6.29
N ASN A 47 7.89 -4.15 -7.36
CA ASN A 47 6.85 -3.97 -8.36
C ASN A 47 6.71 -5.23 -9.23
N THR A 48 5.54 -5.87 -9.24
CA THR A 48 5.32 -7.09 -10.02
C THR A 48 4.64 -6.74 -11.35
N LYS A 49 5.33 -7.02 -12.46
CA LYS A 49 4.85 -6.68 -13.82
C LYS A 49 3.60 -7.46 -14.27
N LEU A 50 3.21 -8.52 -13.57
CA LEU A 50 2.27 -9.51 -14.13
C LEU A 50 0.80 -9.13 -13.97
N LEU A 51 0.40 -8.38 -12.92
CA LEU A 51 -1.01 -8.01 -12.67
C LEU A 51 -1.19 -6.67 -11.93
N GLY A 52 -0.19 -5.78 -11.97
CA GLY A 52 -0.30 -4.43 -11.36
C GLY A 52 -0.31 -4.40 -9.83
N GLY A 53 0.21 -5.46 -9.20
CA GLY A 53 0.34 -5.57 -7.75
C GLY A 53 1.77 -5.31 -7.27
N MET A 54 1.90 -4.86 -6.04
CA MET A 54 3.19 -4.77 -5.35
C MET A 54 3.37 -6.00 -4.46
N ASN A 55 4.52 -6.66 -4.56
CA ASN A 55 4.92 -7.62 -3.55
C ASN A 55 5.55 -6.86 -2.38
N ILE A 56 5.07 -7.13 -1.17
CA ILE A 56 5.45 -6.44 0.07
C ILE A 56 6.02 -7.48 1.01
N ASN A 57 7.19 -7.22 1.59
CA ASN A 57 7.78 -8.10 2.59
C ASN A 57 8.30 -7.31 3.79
N ILE A 58 8.10 -7.85 4.98
CA ILE A 58 8.55 -7.32 6.26
C ILE A 58 9.31 -8.42 6.98
N ALA A 59 10.60 -8.19 7.24
CA ALA A 59 11.42 -9.14 7.96
C ALA A 59 10.95 -9.26 9.42
N SER A 60 10.20 -10.32 9.71
CA SER A 60 9.60 -10.57 11.02
C SER A 60 10.29 -11.67 11.82
N LYS A 61 10.95 -12.62 11.14
CA LYS A 61 11.58 -13.79 11.79
C LYS A 61 12.63 -13.35 12.83
N LYS A 62 12.58 -13.96 14.02
CA LYS A 62 13.50 -13.70 15.14
C LYS A 62 13.38 -12.29 15.73
N SER A 63 12.34 -11.53 15.39
CA SER A 63 12.00 -10.28 16.04
C SER A 63 11.11 -10.55 17.26
N ASN A 64 11.25 -9.76 18.33
CA ASN A 64 10.29 -9.76 19.44
C ASN A 64 8.89 -9.31 18.99
N TYR A 65 8.79 -8.70 17.81
CA TYR A 65 7.55 -8.24 17.18
C TYR A 65 7.05 -9.19 16.08
N GLU A 66 7.55 -10.43 16.01
CA GLU A 66 7.32 -11.33 14.87
C GLU A 66 5.84 -11.47 14.48
N ASN A 67 4.95 -11.71 15.45
CA ASN A 67 3.53 -11.92 15.18
C ASN A 67 2.87 -10.65 14.61
N VAL A 68 3.09 -9.49 15.25
CA VAL A 68 2.47 -8.22 14.82
C VAL A 68 3.03 -7.71 13.50
N LEU A 69 4.29 -8.02 13.19
CA LEU A 69 4.89 -7.71 11.88
C LEU A 69 4.34 -8.61 10.76
N LYS A 70 4.02 -9.88 11.07
CA LYS A 70 3.32 -10.76 10.12
C LYS A 70 1.89 -10.28 9.87
N ASP A 71 1.18 -9.87 10.92
CA ASP A 71 -0.17 -9.31 10.78
C ASP A 71 -0.15 -8.03 9.92
N LEU A 72 0.87 -7.18 10.08
CA LEU A 72 1.10 -6.01 9.24
C LEU A 72 1.41 -6.37 7.78
N GLU A 73 2.28 -7.36 7.53
CA GLU A 73 2.57 -7.82 6.17
C GLU A 73 1.30 -8.38 5.50
N ASP A 74 0.55 -9.22 6.21
CA ASP A 74 -0.71 -9.80 5.74
C ASP A 74 -1.75 -8.72 5.43
N LEU A 75 -1.87 -7.70 6.30
CA LEU A 75 -2.73 -6.54 6.08
C LEU A 75 -2.39 -5.83 4.76
N LEU A 76 -1.10 -5.57 4.54
CA LEU A 76 -0.64 -4.81 3.37
C LEU A 76 -0.70 -5.64 2.08
N GLN A 77 -0.59 -6.97 2.16
CA GLN A 77 -0.69 -7.88 1.00
C GLN A 77 -2.12 -8.27 0.63
N LYS A 78 -2.96 -8.66 1.60
CA LYS A 78 -4.24 -9.36 1.36
C LYS A 78 -5.43 -8.44 1.15
N ASN A 79 -5.32 -7.17 1.53
CA ASN A 79 -6.51 -6.37 1.69
C ASN A 79 -7.01 -5.81 0.34
N LYS A 80 -8.16 -6.33 -0.12
CA LYS A 80 -8.89 -5.82 -1.30
C LYS A 80 -9.25 -4.33 -1.15
N ASN A 81 -9.28 -3.79 0.08
CA ASN A 81 -9.61 -2.39 0.38
C ASN A 81 -8.38 -1.48 0.51
N LEU A 82 -7.22 -2.02 0.90
CA LEU A 82 -5.90 -1.34 0.85
C LEU A 82 -5.09 -1.96 -0.28
N ALA A 83 -5.62 -1.95 -1.50
CA ALA A 83 -4.92 -2.51 -2.63
C ALA A 83 -3.63 -1.71 -2.88
N ILE A 84 -2.52 -2.14 -2.27
CA ILE A 84 -1.21 -1.52 -2.45
C ILE A 84 -0.72 -1.95 -3.83
N ARG A 85 -0.96 -1.10 -4.83
CA ARG A 85 -0.58 -1.36 -6.23
C ARG A 85 0.76 -0.73 -6.55
N ASN A 86 1.10 0.34 -5.86
CA ASN A 86 2.31 1.14 -6.09
C ASN A 86 2.89 1.68 -4.76
N GLN A 87 4.03 2.36 -4.85
CA GLN A 87 4.75 2.86 -3.66
C GLN A 87 4.00 3.99 -2.97
N THR A 88 3.27 4.81 -3.73
CA THR A 88 2.41 5.87 -3.20
C THR A 88 1.29 5.29 -2.34
N ASP A 89 0.69 4.17 -2.76
CA ASP A 89 -0.34 3.48 -1.96
C ASP A 89 0.26 2.98 -0.64
N LEU A 90 1.48 2.42 -0.67
CA LEU A 90 2.18 1.95 0.52
C LEU A 90 2.45 3.11 1.49
N LEU A 91 2.96 4.23 0.99
CA LEU A 91 3.20 5.44 1.77
C LEU A 91 1.91 5.94 2.44
N ASN A 92 0.81 5.99 1.68
CA ASN A 92 -0.49 6.42 2.19
C ASN A 92 -1.04 5.46 3.24
N ALA A 93 -0.93 4.15 3.02
CA ALA A 93 -1.37 3.13 3.96
C ALA A 93 -0.58 3.20 5.28
N MET A 94 0.75 3.31 5.20
CA MET A 94 1.60 3.44 6.38
C MET A 94 1.33 4.74 7.15
N SER A 95 1.07 5.85 6.46
CA SER A 95 0.65 7.10 7.10
C SER A 95 -0.68 6.98 7.85
N LYS A 96 -1.66 6.28 7.27
CA LYS A 96 -2.95 5.99 7.92
C LYS A 96 -2.79 5.06 9.13
N LEU A 97 -1.81 4.14 9.09
CA LEU A 97 -1.48 3.25 10.20
C LEU A 97 -0.66 3.93 11.30
N GLY A 98 -0.29 5.20 11.14
CA GLY A 98 0.42 5.96 12.17
C GLY A 98 1.95 5.96 12.02
N PHE A 99 2.47 5.81 10.81
CA PHE A 99 3.90 5.91 10.51
C PHE A 99 4.24 7.09 9.61
N ASP A 100 5.38 7.72 9.86
CA ASP A 100 6.07 8.64 8.97
C ASP A 100 7.09 7.89 8.12
N TYR A 101 7.19 8.27 6.85
CA TYR A 101 8.27 7.83 5.97
C TYR A 101 9.56 8.55 6.35
N LEU A 102 10.67 7.81 6.45
CA LEU A 102 11.98 8.38 6.72
C LEU A 102 12.90 8.35 5.50
N ASP A 103 13.08 7.19 4.91
CA ASP A 103 14.06 6.99 3.84
C ASP A 103 13.76 5.73 3.02
N ALA A 104 14.43 5.60 1.88
CA ALA A 104 14.40 4.42 1.04
C ALA A 104 15.78 4.10 0.48
N TYR A 105 16.13 2.81 0.48
CA TYR A 105 17.37 2.31 -0.10
C TYR A 105 17.13 1.08 -0.95
N ASN A 106 18.01 0.84 -1.92
CA ASN A 106 17.91 -0.33 -2.78
C ASN A 106 18.09 -1.59 -1.93
N ALA A 107 17.10 -2.50 -1.98
CA ALA A 107 17.30 -3.83 -1.46
C ALA A 107 18.20 -4.56 -2.47
N SER A 108 19.33 -5.09 -2.00
CA SER A 108 20.22 -5.89 -2.85
C SER A 108 19.39 -7.01 -3.47
N ALA A 109 19.06 -6.88 -4.76
CA ALA A 109 18.53 -8.00 -5.53
C ALA A 109 19.70 -8.97 -5.64
N GLY A 110 19.76 -9.96 -4.76
CA GLY A 110 20.73 -11.04 -4.88
C GLY A 110 20.59 -11.62 -6.28
N THR A 111 21.52 -11.26 -7.17
CA THR A 111 21.74 -11.97 -8.42
C THR A 111 22.23 -13.34 -7.98
N VAL A 112 21.32 -14.29 -7.85
CA VAL A 112 21.69 -15.71 -7.92
C VAL A 112 22.02 -16.00 -9.37
N GLY A 113 23.16 -15.47 -9.81
CA GLY A 113 23.87 -15.93 -10.98
C GLY A 113 25.00 -16.79 -10.45
N ALA A 114 24.97 -18.09 -10.74
CA ALA A 114 26.14 -18.93 -10.61
C ALA A 114 27.17 -18.45 -11.65
N ALA A 115 27.93 -17.42 -11.32
CA ALA A 115 29.07 -16.96 -12.12
C ALA A 115 30.35 -17.42 -11.41
N ALA A 116 30.73 -18.66 -11.69
CA ALA A 116 32.12 -19.05 -11.60
C ALA A 116 32.80 -18.55 -12.88
N GLY A 117 33.62 -17.51 -12.77
CA GLY A 117 34.44 -17.00 -13.87
C GLY A 117 34.42 -15.47 -13.96
N GLU A 118 35.61 -14.87 -13.85
CA GLU A 118 35.89 -13.51 -14.31
C GLU A 118 35.47 -13.42 -15.80
N ASP A 119 34.78 -12.35 -16.20
CA ASP A 119 34.30 -12.08 -17.57
C ASP A 119 33.05 -12.79 -18.09
N VAL A 120 31.95 -12.76 -17.32
CA VAL A 120 30.60 -12.84 -17.94
C VAL A 120 29.74 -11.67 -17.47
N GLN A 121 29.55 -10.69 -18.36
CA GLN A 121 28.45 -9.73 -18.24
C GLN A 121 27.16 -10.54 -18.08
N ALA A 122 26.50 -10.41 -16.93
CA ALA A 122 25.25 -11.06 -16.60
C ALA A 122 24.11 -10.51 -17.48
N PHE A 123 24.12 -10.85 -18.77
CA PHE A 123 23.03 -10.64 -19.70
C PHE A 123 21.90 -11.61 -19.35
N GLY A 124 20.94 -11.17 -18.56
CA GLY A 124 19.72 -11.94 -18.32
C GLY A 124 18.95 -11.64 -17.03
N SER A 125 19.52 -10.91 -16.06
CA SER A 125 18.73 -10.54 -14.89
C SER A 125 17.85 -9.33 -15.24
N ASN A 126 16.57 -9.59 -15.54
CA ASN A 126 15.53 -8.59 -15.30
C ASN A 126 15.62 -8.21 -13.82
N ALA A 127 16.41 -7.18 -13.50
CA ALA A 127 16.61 -6.73 -12.14
C ALA A 127 15.24 -6.33 -11.59
N LYS A 128 14.67 -7.20 -10.76
CA LYS A 128 13.48 -6.90 -10.00
C LYS A 128 13.87 -5.74 -9.08
N TYR A 129 13.41 -4.54 -9.40
CA TYR A 129 13.65 -3.36 -8.58
C TYR A 129 12.95 -3.59 -7.23
N ARG A 130 13.77 -3.85 -6.22
CA ARG A 130 13.36 -4.04 -4.83
C ARG A 130 13.85 -2.85 -4.03
N ILE A 131 12.95 -2.19 -3.32
CA ILE A 131 13.26 -1.00 -2.53
C ILE A 131 12.85 -1.28 -1.08
N ASN A 132 13.79 -1.11 -0.16
CA ASN A 132 13.51 -1.07 1.26
C ASN A 132 13.08 0.35 1.64
N MET A 133 11.92 0.47 2.25
CA MET A 133 11.36 1.73 2.73
C MET A 133 11.34 1.70 4.26
N VAL A 134 11.87 2.74 4.88
CA VAL A 134 11.96 2.87 6.33
C VAL A 134 10.84 3.76 6.82
N PHE A 135 10.08 3.24 7.76
CA PHE A 135 8.97 3.91 8.41
C PHE A 135 9.24 4.03 9.91
N ARG A 136 8.87 5.17 10.49
CA ARG A 136 8.95 5.40 11.94
C ARG A 136 7.57 5.79 12.45
N LYS A 137 7.13 5.27 13.60
CA LYS A 137 5.87 5.69 14.22
C LYS A 137 5.78 7.21 14.30
N LYS A 138 4.59 7.79 14.10
CA LYS A 138 4.35 9.22 14.35
C LYS A 138 4.59 9.55 15.81
N MET A 139 4.95 10.79 16.10
CA MET A 139 5.28 11.23 17.47
C MET A 139 4.17 10.91 18.48
N GLU A 140 2.91 11.01 18.07
CA GLU A 140 1.73 10.72 18.91
C GLU A 140 1.59 9.24 19.34
N PHE A 141 2.32 8.33 18.69
CA PHE A 141 2.33 6.89 19.01
C PHE A 141 3.69 6.41 19.54
N ARG A 142 4.60 7.33 19.86
CA ARG A 142 5.89 7.02 20.50
C ARG A 142 5.72 7.19 22.01
N ASP A 143 6.12 6.16 22.75
CA ASP A 143 6.27 6.20 24.20
C ASP A 143 7.62 6.83 24.58
#